data_AF-A0A8J2TWN5-F1
#
_entry.id   AF-A0A8J2TWN5-F1
#
_cell.length_a   1.000
_cell.length_b   1.000
_cell.length_c   1.000
_cell.angle_alpha   90.00
_cell.angle_beta   90.00
_cell.angle_gamma   90.00
#
_symmetry.space_group_name_H-M   'P 1'
#
loop_
_entity.id
_entity.type
_entity.pdbx_description
1 polymer ?
#
loop_
_entity_poly.entity_id
_entity_poly.type
_entity_poly.pdbx_seq_one_letter_code
_entity_poly.pdbx_strand_id
1 'polypeptide(L)'
;MSSNEESPTLSRRFQSILAGIRSNRGPQGKNDRAGELEVPPPPDTPVAIDEPYVSPALRIGAAWSWRIIVVVAAAAIILWGMAHVTVVVIPLLIALLISALLSPVCAALVRVGFPRALAAATTFLGTLALVVGLLTLVGQQLVAGFSELWEAGQQGFQSIIDWALDNPFGLDSTIIVTAFQDAVDEITAWVQQNSSAIASNAAAFTSSAGTFVTMLLLVLFTTFFFLYDGRRIFEWSIKLLPKPARERSKGAALRGWQTLVQYVRVQIFVAFIDAVGIALVAAFLGLPLVIPLGVLVFLASFIPVVGAVATGILAVLIALVAQGFWPAVIMLLGVLAVQQIESNVLQPLIMGKAVSVHPLGVVLAVAAGGFTFGILGALFAVPVVAVLNTMILYLSGRDIFAEAEERNRLQGPGKLTRLWRRIKRSFSGEPRERDADAMVSQAAGVPSGAAAAAGAAGEALVAEKRQQNIAGAPQLGDDPAPETGIPAEGASGLAPDAGAAAENPPGAQPATPSAGQQPDADAIDDSDEPDAGGEDGSGRSPARG
;
A
#
# COMPACT_ATOMS: atom_id res chain seq x y z
N MET A 1 -65.86 4.32 53.40
CA MET A 1 -66.73 5.46 53.00
C MET A 1 -65.85 6.64 52.69
N SER A 2 -66.07 7.27 51.53
CA SER A 2 -65.69 8.66 51.16
C SER A 2 -64.19 8.93 50.90
N SER A 3 -63.77 9.03 49.63
CA SER A 3 -63.73 10.24 48.75
C SER A 3 -62.40 11.00 48.89
N ASN A 4 -61.40 10.78 48.04
CA ASN A 4 -61.23 11.30 46.67
C ASN A 4 -61.29 12.84 46.60
N GLU A 5 -60.12 13.48 46.72
CA GLU A 5 -59.89 14.89 46.37
C GLU A 5 -59.17 14.92 45.01
N GLU A 6 -59.88 15.32 43.95
CA GLU A 6 -59.28 15.79 42.71
C GLU A 6 -59.68 17.26 42.48
N SER A 7 -58.66 18.07 42.19
CA SER A 7 -58.72 19.53 42.07
C SER A 7 -59.40 20.05 40.79
N PRO A 8 -59.99 21.27 40.80
CA PRO A 8 -60.92 21.76 39.78
C PRO A 8 -60.28 22.78 38.81
N THR A 9 -59.45 22.34 37.86
CA THR A 9 -58.76 23.27 36.93
C THR A 9 -58.96 23.00 35.44
N LEU A 10 -59.59 21.88 35.05
CA LEU A 10 -59.86 21.56 33.64
C LEU A 10 -61.20 22.10 33.10
N SER A 11 -62.17 22.40 33.98
CA SER A 11 -63.54 22.75 33.56
C SER A 11 -63.67 24.15 32.92
N ARG A 12 -62.86 25.13 33.36
CA ARG A 12 -63.01 26.52 32.87
C ARG A 12 -62.39 26.79 31.49
N ARG A 13 -61.33 26.05 31.12
CA ARG A 13 -60.68 26.20 29.79
C ARG A 13 -61.43 25.49 28.66
N PHE A 14 -62.24 24.47 28.99
CA PHE A 14 -63.06 23.76 28.01
C PHE A 14 -64.35 24.51 27.65
N GLN A 15 -64.92 25.25 28.61
CA GLN A 15 -66.14 26.03 28.37
C GLN A 15 -65.91 27.26 27.47
N SER A 16 -64.72 27.88 27.48
CA SER A 16 -64.42 29.02 26.61
C SER A 16 -64.22 28.64 25.14
N ILE A 17 -63.83 27.39 24.86
CA ILE A 17 -63.64 26.89 23.48
C ILE A 17 -64.99 26.53 22.84
N LEU A 18 -65.95 26.01 23.62
CA LEU A 18 -67.29 25.70 23.12
C LEU A 18 -68.18 26.93 22.91
N ALA A 19 -67.88 28.06 23.55
CA ALA A 19 -68.61 29.32 23.34
C ALA A 19 -68.28 30.00 21.99
N GLY A 20 -67.08 29.76 21.43
CA GLY A 20 -66.65 30.38 20.17
C GLY A 20 -67.21 29.74 18.90
N ILE A 21 -67.72 28.50 18.97
CA ILE A 21 -68.15 27.75 17.78
C ILE A 21 -69.62 28.01 17.42
N ARG A 22 -70.40 28.69 18.27
CA ARG A 22 -71.85 28.88 18.06
C ARG A 22 -72.25 30.23 17.43
N SER A 23 -71.32 31.15 17.12
CA SER A 23 -71.68 32.51 16.66
C SER A 23 -71.56 32.79 15.15
N ASN A 24 -71.26 31.81 14.29
CA ASN A 24 -71.22 32.05 12.84
C ASN A 24 -72.49 31.53 12.14
N ARG A 25 -73.63 32.19 12.39
CA ARG A 25 -74.81 32.12 11.52
C ARG A 25 -75.00 33.49 10.88
N GLY A 26 -74.57 33.62 9.63
CA GLY A 26 -74.90 34.76 8.79
C GLY A 26 -76.41 34.81 8.47
N PRO A 27 -76.95 35.99 8.11
CA PRO A 27 -78.38 36.20 7.98
C PRO A 27 -78.95 35.57 6.69
N GLN A 28 -80.13 34.98 6.84
CA GLN A 28 -80.95 34.44 5.76
C GLN A 28 -81.46 35.55 4.84
N GLY A 29 -81.14 35.45 3.55
CA GLY A 29 -81.69 36.29 2.48
C GLY A 29 -82.43 35.42 1.45
N LYS A 30 -83.76 35.51 1.52
CA LYS A 30 -84.78 35.44 0.44
C LYS A 30 -84.53 34.57 -0.81
N ASN A 31 -85.46 33.62 -1.01
CA ASN A 31 -85.70 32.83 -2.22
C ASN A 31 -85.63 33.66 -3.51
N ASP A 32 -84.91 33.15 -4.51
CA ASP A 32 -85.28 33.27 -5.92
C ASP A 32 -84.65 32.14 -6.76
N ARG A 33 -85.54 31.44 -7.48
CA ARG A 33 -85.36 30.66 -8.72
C ARG A 33 -84.69 29.28 -8.66
N ALA A 34 -85.52 28.31 -9.04
CA ALA A 34 -85.14 26.99 -9.52
C ALA A 34 -84.13 27.08 -10.68
N GLY A 35 -82.96 26.51 -10.46
CA GLY A 35 -82.04 26.01 -11.47
C GLY A 35 -81.44 24.76 -10.86
N GLU A 36 -81.67 23.62 -11.48
CA GLU A 36 -81.14 22.30 -11.10
C GLU A 36 -79.62 22.44 -10.90
N LEU A 37 -79.15 22.44 -9.64
CA LEU A 37 -77.72 22.30 -9.35
C LEU A 37 -77.39 20.84 -9.56
N GLU A 38 -77.00 20.50 -10.78
CA GLU A 38 -76.36 19.24 -11.11
C GLU A 38 -75.14 19.11 -10.19
N VAL A 39 -75.24 18.23 -9.19
CA VAL A 39 -74.16 17.94 -8.26
C VAL A 39 -73.02 17.37 -9.12
N PRO A 40 -71.85 18.02 -9.19
CA PRO A 40 -70.73 17.44 -9.92
C PRO A 40 -70.46 16.06 -9.33
N PRO A 41 -70.20 15.01 -10.15
CA PRO A 41 -69.82 13.72 -9.62
C PRO A 41 -68.65 13.92 -8.65
N PRO A 42 -68.59 13.15 -7.54
CA PRO A 42 -67.47 13.27 -6.62
C PRO A 42 -66.18 13.21 -7.44
N PRO A 43 -65.19 14.09 -7.17
CA PRO A 43 -63.94 14.05 -7.91
C PRO A 43 -63.47 12.60 -7.89
N ASP A 44 -63.15 12.05 -9.07
CA ASP A 44 -62.64 10.69 -9.19
C ASP A 44 -61.56 10.55 -8.13
N THR A 45 -61.89 9.87 -7.02
CA THR A 45 -60.89 9.50 -6.02
C THR A 45 -59.86 8.78 -6.86
N PRO A 46 -58.61 9.28 -6.98
CA PRO A 46 -57.62 8.58 -7.76
C PRO A 46 -57.64 7.18 -7.19
N VAL A 47 -58.02 6.20 -8.02
CA VAL A 47 -57.96 4.80 -7.65
C VAL A 47 -56.54 4.66 -7.18
N ALA A 48 -56.35 4.48 -5.87
CA ALA A 48 -55.04 4.21 -5.33
C ALA A 48 -54.66 2.93 -6.04
N ILE A 49 -53.81 3.05 -7.07
CA ILE A 49 -53.24 1.89 -7.72
C ILE A 49 -52.50 1.25 -6.56
N ASP A 50 -53.04 0.15 -6.04
CA ASP A 50 -52.49 -0.57 -4.92
C ASP A 50 -51.02 -0.83 -5.29
N GLU A 51 -50.11 0.00 -4.77
CA GLU A 51 -48.69 -0.27 -4.92
C GLU A 51 -48.53 -1.68 -4.34
N PRO A 52 -48.09 -2.67 -5.13
CA PRO A 52 -48.08 -4.05 -4.69
C PRO A 52 -47.44 -4.10 -3.32
N TYR A 53 -48.18 -4.55 -2.30
CA TYR A 53 -47.70 -4.51 -0.93
C TYR A 53 -46.48 -5.44 -0.81
N VAL A 54 -45.29 -4.86 -0.93
CA VAL A 54 -44.02 -5.57 -0.76
C VAL A 54 -43.65 -5.48 0.71
N SER A 55 -43.42 -6.63 1.35
CA SER A 55 -43.02 -6.65 2.77
C SER A 55 -41.78 -5.76 2.98
N PRO A 56 -41.71 -4.97 4.08
CA PRO A 56 -40.55 -4.10 4.34
C PRO A 56 -39.23 -4.88 4.36
N ALA A 57 -39.24 -6.12 4.82
CA ALA A 57 -38.08 -7.01 4.80
C ALA A 57 -37.59 -7.30 3.38
N LEU A 58 -38.50 -7.54 2.42
CA LEU A 58 -38.16 -7.79 1.03
C LEU A 58 -37.65 -6.52 0.33
N ARG A 59 -38.19 -5.33 0.65
CA ARG A 59 -37.67 -4.05 0.15
C ARG A 59 -36.26 -3.75 0.65
N ILE A 60 -36.01 -3.96 1.94
CA ILE A 60 -34.67 -3.78 2.52
C ILE A 60 -33.71 -4.81 1.92
N GLY A 61 -34.12 -6.08 1.86
CA GLY A 61 -33.33 -7.14 1.23
C GLY A 61 -32.95 -6.81 -0.21
N ALA A 62 -33.93 -6.45 -1.04
CA ALA A 62 -33.68 -6.04 -2.43
C ALA A 62 -32.74 -4.82 -2.52
N ALA A 63 -32.92 -3.83 -1.64
CA ALA A 63 -32.08 -2.63 -1.58
C ALA A 63 -30.62 -2.92 -1.20
N TRP A 64 -30.37 -3.93 -0.37
CA TRP A 64 -29.02 -4.42 -0.07
C TRP A 64 -28.47 -5.26 -1.21
N SER A 65 -29.28 -6.17 -1.77
CA SER A 65 -28.88 -7.05 -2.85
C SER A 65 -28.40 -6.30 -4.09
N TRP A 66 -29.14 -5.30 -4.59
CA TRP A 66 -28.70 -4.58 -5.79
C TRP A 66 -27.45 -3.73 -5.53
N ARG A 67 -27.30 -3.14 -4.33
CA ARG A 67 -26.08 -2.39 -3.95
C ARG A 67 -24.88 -3.31 -3.88
N ILE A 68 -25.04 -4.50 -3.30
CA ILE A 68 -23.99 -5.53 -3.26
C ILE A 68 -23.64 -5.97 -4.68
N ILE A 69 -24.64 -6.24 -5.54
CA ILE A 69 -24.41 -6.61 -6.95
C ILE A 69 -23.63 -5.51 -7.67
N VAL A 70 -24.00 -4.23 -7.52
CA VAL A 70 -23.29 -3.11 -8.14
C VAL A 70 -21.86 -2.99 -7.63
N VAL A 71 -21.63 -3.16 -6.32
CA VAL A 71 -20.27 -3.13 -5.74
C VAL A 71 -19.43 -4.30 -6.27
N VAL A 72 -20.00 -5.51 -6.33
CA VAL A 72 -19.31 -6.71 -6.85
C VAL A 72 -19.04 -6.56 -8.35
N ALA A 73 -20.00 -6.08 -9.13
CA ALA A 73 -19.82 -5.82 -10.56
C ALA A 73 -18.75 -4.76 -10.80
N ALA A 74 -18.76 -3.65 -10.05
CA ALA A 74 -17.73 -2.62 -10.13
C ALA A 74 -16.34 -3.19 -9.78
N ALA A 75 -16.22 -4.01 -8.74
CA ALA A 75 -14.99 -4.68 -8.38
C ALA A 75 -14.52 -5.65 -9.48
N ALA A 76 -15.44 -6.43 -10.06
CA ALA A 76 -15.14 -7.36 -11.15
C ALA A 76 -14.66 -6.62 -12.41
N ILE A 77 -15.28 -5.50 -12.78
CA ILE A 77 -14.86 -4.66 -13.91
C ILE A 77 -13.47 -4.08 -13.67
N ILE A 78 -13.19 -3.58 -12.45
CA ILE A 78 -11.86 -3.08 -12.09
C ILE A 78 -10.82 -4.19 -12.19
N LEU A 79 -11.10 -5.38 -11.63
CA LEU A 79 -10.18 -6.51 -11.68
C LEU A 79 -9.96 -7.01 -13.11
N TRP A 80 -11.01 -7.09 -13.91
CA TRP A 80 -10.94 -7.47 -15.32
C TRP A 80 -10.12 -6.47 -16.13
N GLY A 81 -10.34 -5.16 -15.89
CA GLY A 81 -9.53 -4.10 -16.48
C GLY A 81 -8.07 -4.18 -16.05
N MET A 82 -7.79 -4.36 -14.76
CA MET A 82 -6.42 -4.55 -14.25
C MET A 82 -5.74 -5.78 -14.86
N ALA A 83 -6.47 -6.87 -15.09
CA ALA A 83 -5.97 -8.09 -15.73
C ALA A 83 -5.60 -7.87 -17.21
N HIS A 84 -6.24 -6.93 -17.91
CA HIS A 84 -5.88 -6.57 -19.28
C HIS A 84 -4.70 -5.60 -19.36
N VAL A 85 -4.40 -4.86 -18.29
CA VAL A 85 -3.31 -3.86 -18.24
C VAL A 85 -2.17 -4.31 -17.31
N THR A 86 -1.94 -5.63 -17.21
CA THR A 86 -0.89 -6.22 -16.37
C THR A 86 0.52 -5.71 -16.68
N VAL A 87 0.77 -5.39 -17.95
CA VAL A 87 2.03 -4.78 -18.42
C VAL A 87 2.35 -3.46 -17.72
N VAL A 88 1.34 -2.73 -17.20
CA VAL A 88 1.53 -1.48 -16.44
C VAL A 88 1.36 -1.72 -14.95
N VAL A 89 0.33 -2.48 -14.55
CA VAL A 89 -0.02 -2.70 -13.13
C VAL A 89 1.12 -3.36 -12.37
N ILE A 90 1.72 -4.43 -12.93
CA ILE A 90 2.78 -5.19 -12.25
C ILE A 90 4.03 -4.32 -12.04
N PRO A 91 4.60 -3.64 -13.07
CA PRO A 91 5.69 -2.69 -12.86
C PRO A 91 5.37 -1.58 -11.87
N LEU A 92 4.14 -1.07 -11.86
CA LEU A 92 3.73 -0.02 -10.94
C LEU A 92 3.70 -0.52 -9.48
N LEU A 93 3.23 -1.75 -9.25
CA LEU A 93 3.32 -2.41 -7.94
C LEU A 93 4.77 -2.63 -7.49
N ILE A 94 5.61 -3.16 -8.38
CA ILE A 94 7.05 -3.32 -8.13
C ILE A 94 7.68 -1.98 -7.74
N ALA A 95 7.44 -0.94 -8.56
CA ALA A 95 7.97 0.41 -8.32
C ALA A 95 7.44 1.01 -7.02
N LEU A 96 6.20 0.73 -6.63
CA LEU A 96 5.63 1.16 -5.35
C LEU A 96 6.36 0.51 -4.16
N LEU A 97 6.64 -0.79 -4.22
CA LEU A 97 7.39 -1.49 -3.18
C LEU A 97 8.84 -1.01 -3.10
N ILE A 98 9.53 -0.87 -4.24
CA ILE A 98 10.89 -0.33 -4.29
C ILE A 98 10.91 1.13 -3.79
N SER A 99 9.89 1.92 -4.13
CA SER A 99 9.76 3.28 -3.60
C SER A 99 9.57 3.29 -2.08
N ALA A 100 8.72 2.40 -1.55
CA ALA A 100 8.53 2.25 -0.11
C ALA A 100 9.82 1.81 0.60
N LEU A 101 10.62 0.93 -0.02
CA LEU A 101 11.95 0.50 0.43
C LEU A 101 12.92 1.67 0.53
N LEU A 102 12.97 2.50 -0.51
CA LEU A 102 13.95 3.58 -0.66
C LEU A 102 13.56 4.89 0.02
N SER A 103 12.26 5.08 0.29
CA SER A 103 11.69 6.24 0.97
C SER A 103 12.46 6.67 2.24
N PRO A 104 12.78 5.79 3.20
CA PRO A 104 13.56 6.20 4.39
C PRO A 104 14.97 6.69 4.06
N VAL A 105 15.62 6.12 3.05
CA VAL A 105 16.96 6.52 2.60
C VAL A 105 16.89 7.90 1.93
N CYS A 106 15.99 8.08 0.97
CA CYS A 106 15.75 9.37 0.33
C CYS A 106 15.40 10.46 1.35
N ALA A 107 14.51 10.16 2.32
CA ALA A 107 14.17 11.08 3.39
C ALA A 107 15.33 11.38 4.34
N ALA A 108 16.30 10.48 4.51
CA ALA A 108 17.53 10.74 5.25
C ALA A 108 18.44 11.72 4.51
N LEU A 109 18.63 11.55 3.20
CA LEU A 109 19.43 12.49 2.39
C LEU A 109 18.83 13.90 2.37
N VAL A 110 17.50 14.01 2.25
CA VAL A 110 16.81 15.31 2.34
C VAL A 110 17.04 15.95 3.71
N ARG A 111 17.04 15.17 4.81
CA ARG A 111 17.33 15.67 6.16
C ARG A 111 18.78 16.15 6.33
N VAL A 112 19.72 15.61 5.55
CA VAL A 112 21.13 16.05 5.53
C VAL A 112 21.33 17.31 4.69
N GLY A 113 20.31 17.77 3.95
CA GLY A 113 20.32 19.02 3.20
C GLY A 113 20.32 18.88 1.68
N PHE A 114 20.19 17.66 1.14
CA PHE A 114 20.08 17.47 -0.31
C PHE A 114 18.74 18.03 -0.82
N PRO A 115 18.73 18.78 -1.94
CA PRO A 115 17.48 19.12 -2.60
C PRO A 115 16.80 17.83 -3.07
N ARG A 116 15.47 17.83 -3.09
CA ARG A 116 14.68 16.60 -3.26
C ARG A 116 14.97 15.85 -4.56
N ALA A 117 15.28 16.56 -5.65
CA ALA A 117 15.72 15.99 -6.91
C ALA A 117 17.01 15.17 -6.76
N LEU A 118 18.04 15.76 -6.13
CA LEU A 118 19.32 15.09 -5.93
C LEU A 118 19.18 13.92 -4.96
N ALA A 119 18.44 14.07 -3.86
CA ALA A 119 18.20 12.98 -2.93
C ALA A 119 17.51 11.77 -3.60
N ALA A 120 16.52 12.02 -4.47
CA ALA A 120 15.86 10.97 -5.24
C ALA A 120 16.82 10.32 -6.24
N ALA A 121 17.55 11.12 -7.02
CA ALA A 121 18.49 10.63 -8.03
C ALA A 121 19.62 9.80 -7.42
N THR A 122 20.26 10.27 -6.34
CA THR A 122 21.35 9.55 -5.67
C THR A 122 20.85 8.28 -5.00
N THR A 123 19.68 8.31 -4.36
CA THR A 123 19.10 7.10 -3.75
C THR A 123 18.76 6.05 -4.82
N PHE A 124 18.17 6.48 -5.94
CA PHE A 124 17.81 5.60 -7.05
C PHE A 124 19.04 5.02 -7.76
N LEU A 125 19.96 5.88 -8.21
CA LEU A 125 21.18 5.45 -8.90
C LEU A 125 22.11 4.65 -7.98
N GLY A 126 22.23 5.04 -6.70
CA GLY A 126 23.02 4.31 -5.72
C GLY A 126 22.48 2.90 -5.47
N THR A 127 21.16 2.73 -5.43
CA THR A 127 20.54 1.41 -5.28
C THR A 127 20.69 0.59 -6.55
N LEU A 128 20.52 1.20 -7.72
CA LEU A 128 20.75 0.53 -9.00
C LEU A 128 22.19 0.03 -9.11
N ALA A 129 23.16 0.88 -8.78
CA ALA A 129 24.58 0.53 -8.74
C ALA A 129 24.87 -0.58 -7.71
N LEU A 130 24.25 -0.53 -6.53
CA LEU A 130 24.38 -1.57 -5.51
C LEU A 130 23.85 -2.92 -6.01
N VAL A 131 22.64 -2.95 -6.58
CA VAL A 131 22.03 -4.19 -7.09
C VAL A 131 22.83 -4.76 -8.25
N VAL A 132 23.20 -3.93 -9.23
CA VAL A 132 24.05 -4.35 -10.36
C VAL A 132 25.39 -4.87 -9.85
N GLY A 133 26.03 -4.16 -8.91
CA GLY A 133 27.30 -4.58 -8.32
C GLY A 133 27.21 -5.91 -7.58
N LEU A 134 26.15 -6.13 -6.79
CA LEU A 134 25.91 -7.41 -6.11
C LEU A 134 25.66 -8.54 -7.11
N LEU A 135 24.86 -8.31 -8.15
CA LEU A 135 24.61 -9.31 -9.19
C LEU A 135 25.88 -9.63 -10.00
N THR A 136 26.69 -8.62 -10.31
CA THR A 136 28.00 -8.83 -10.96
C THR A 136 28.94 -9.62 -10.07
N LEU A 137 28.99 -9.33 -8.77
CA LEU A 137 29.81 -10.07 -7.80
C LEU A 137 29.38 -11.53 -7.72
N VAL A 138 28.07 -11.79 -7.61
CA VAL A 138 27.52 -13.15 -7.59
C VAL A 138 27.83 -13.86 -8.91
N GLY A 139 27.60 -13.21 -10.05
CA GLY A 139 27.87 -13.79 -11.37
C GLY A 139 29.34 -14.12 -11.57
N GLN A 140 30.26 -13.23 -11.19
CA GLN A 140 31.70 -13.47 -11.28
C GLN A 140 32.15 -14.61 -10.37
N GLN A 141 31.65 -14.66 -9.14
CA GLN A 141 32.01 -15.76 -8.22
C GLN A 141 31.36 -17.08 -8.63
N LEU A 142 30.16 -17.07 -9.21
CA LEU A 142 29.56 -18.28 -9.77
C LEU A 142 30.37 -18.79 -10.96
N VAL A 143 30.82 -17.91 -11.87
CA VAL A 143 31.64 -18.32 -13.02
C VAL A 143 33.03 -18.79 -12.58
N ALA A 144 33.69 -18.08 -11.67
CA ALA A 144 35.01 -18.46 -11.15
C ALA A 144 34.93 -19.75 -10.32
N GLY A 145 33.89 -19.88 -9.50
CA GLY A 145 33.62 -21.08 -8.72
C GLY A 145 33.04 -22.22 -9.54
N PHE A 146 32.61 -22.01 -10.79
CA PHE A 146 31.97 -23.05 -11.59
C PHE A 146 32.92 -24.20 -11.91
N SER A 147 34.20 -23.93 -12.17
CA SER A 147 35.20 -24.98 -12.42
C SER A 147 35.46 -25.83 -11.18
N GLU A 148 35.59 -25.18 -10.01
CA GLU A 148 35.77 -25.87 -8.72
C GLU A 148 34.51 -26.65 -8.33
N LEU A 149 33.33 -26.07 -8.56
CA LEU A 149 32.03 -26.71 -8.34
C LEU A 149 31.82 -27.89 -9.30
N TRP A 150 32.31 -27.79 -10.54
CA TRP A 150 32.24 -28.86 -11.53
C TRP A 150 33.13 -30.05 -11.15
N GLU A 151 34.38 -29.79 -10.76
CA GLU A 151 35.31 -30.83 -10.30
C GLU A 151 34.84 -31.46 -8.99
N ALA A 152 34.45 -30.65 -8.02
CA ALA A 152 33.87 -31.14 -6.77
C ALA A 152 32.57 -31.91 -7.03
N GLY A 153 31.77 -31.50 -8.03
CA GLY A 153 30.50 -32.15 -8.36
C GLY A 153 30.68 -33.58 -8.83
N GLN A 154 31.73 -33.83 -9.61
CA GLN A 154 32.10 -35.19 -9.99
C GLN A 154 32.56 -36.03 -8.79
N GLN A 155 33.33 -35.44 -7.86
CA GLN A 155 33.79 -36.15 -6.64
C GLN A 155 32.67 -36.39 -5.62
N GLY A 156 31.80 -35.40 -5.40
CA GLY A 156 30.62 -35.49 -4.55
C GLY A 156 29.63 -36.52 -5.08
N PHE A 157 29.46 -36.58 -6.42
CA PHE A 157 28.68 -37.63 -7.07
C PHE A 157 29.25 -39.03 -6.82
N GLN A 158 30.56 -39.20 -7.01
CA GLN A 158 31.22 -40.46 -6.69
C GLN A 158 31.05 -40.84 -5.21
N SER A 159 31.09 -39.86 -4.31
CA SER A 159 30.88 -40.08 -2.87
C SER A 159 29.45 -40.51 -2.53
N ILE A 160 28.43 -40.07 -3.29
CA ILE A 160 27.04 -40.53 -3.14
C ILE A 160 26.92 -41.97 -3.60
N ILE A 161 27.55 -42.32 -4.73
CA ILE A 161 27.62 -43.70 -5.21
C ILE A 161 28.29 -44.55 -4.15
N ASP A 162 29.48 -44.18 -3.69
CA ASP A 162 30.24 -44.94 -2.71
C ASP A 162 29.45 -45.10 -1.40
N TRP A 163 28.76 -44.06 -0.90
CA TRP A 163 27.87 -44.17 0.25
C TRP A 163 26.67 -45.10 -0.01
N ALA A 164 26.04 -45.02 -1.19
CA ALA A 164 24.92 -45.90 -1.53
C ALA A 164 25.34 -47.37 -1.67
N LEU A 165 26.60 -47.62 -2.06
CA LEU A 165 27.22 -48.93 -2.17
C LEU A 165 27.63 -49.52 -0.80
N ASP A 166 28.11 -48.69 0.13
CA ASP A 166 28.62 -49.13 1.43
C ASP A 166 27.54 -49.24 2.53
N ASN A 167 26.31 -48.79 2.27
CA ASN A 167 25.20 -48.80 3.23
C ASN A 167 24.50 -50.18 3.27
N PRO A 168 24.02 -50.66 4.45
CA PRO A 168 23.52 -52.03 4.63
C PRO A 168 22.15 -52.31 3.99
N PHE A 169 21.63 -51.39 3.17
CA PHE A 169 20.36 -51.57 2.45
C PHE A 169 20.50 -52.32 1.11
N GLY A 170 21.73 -52.67 0.70
CA GLY A 170 21.96 -53.56 -0.45
C GLY A 170 21.42 -53.00 -1.77
N LEU A 171 21.49 -51.68 -1.96
CA LEU A 171 21.04 -51.05 -3.19
C LEU A 171 22.00 -51.46 -4.33
N ASP A 172 21.44 -52.11 -5.35
CA ASP A 172 22.23 -52.58 -6.49
C ASP A 172 22.86 -51.40 -7.22
N SER A 173 24.20 -51.38 -7.21
CA SER A 173 25.07 -50.43 -7.91
C SER A 173 24.62 -50.13 -9.34
N THR A 174 24.07 -51.14 -10.01
CA THR A 174 23.62 -51.06 -11.39
C THR A 174 22.40 -50.16 -11.50
N ILE A 175 21.44 -50.23 -10.57
CA ILE A 175 20.19 -49.48 -10.66
C ILE A 175 20.42 -47.98 -10.47
N ILE A 176 21.30 -47.58 -9.55
CA ILE A 176 21.57 -46.16 -9.27
C ILE A 176 22.36 -45.52 -10.41
N VAL A 177 23.40 -46.21 -10.92
CA VAL A 177 24.21 -45.71 -12.04
C VAL A 177 23.40 -45.66 -13.33
N THR A 178 22.59 -46.70 -13.61
CA THR A 178 21.74 -46.74 -14.80
C THR A 178 20.62 -45.71 -14.71
N ALA A 179 19.94 -45.56 -13.58
CA ALA A 179 18.88 -44.55 -13.42
C ALA A 179 19.42 -43.11 -13.57
N PHE A 180 20.67 -42.86 -13.19
CA PHE A 180 21.31 -41.57 -13.40
C PHE A 180 21.72 -41.35 -14.86
N GLN A 181 22.34 -42.35 -15.50
CA GLN A 181 22.67 -42.28 -16.92
C GLN A 181 21.41 -42.12 -17.77
N ASP A 182 20.34 -42.85 -17.44
CA ASP A 182 19.03 -42.69 -18.06
C ASP A 182 18.47 -41.28 -17.82
N ALA A 183 18.60 -40.72 -16.62
CA ALA A 183 18.15 -39.35 -16.35
C ALA A 183 18.97 -38.30 -17.13
N VAL A 184 20.29 -38.48 -17.25
CA VAL A 184 21.16 -37.58 -18.03
C VAL A 184 20.88 -37.71 -19.51
N ASP A 185 20.71 -38.92 -20.02
CA ASP A 185 20.38 -39.20 -21.42
C ASP A 185 18.98 -38.71 -21.76
N GLU A 186 18.01 -38.84 -20.85
CA GLU A 186 16.65 -38.32 -21.00
C GLU A 186 16.61 -36.79 -20.95
N ILE A 187 17.41 -36.15 -20.09
CA ILE A 187 17.59 -34.69 -20.10
C ILE A 187 18.24 -34.25 -21.42
N THR A 188 19.28 -34.95 -21.88
CA THR A 188 20.00 -34.62 -23.11
C THR A 188 19.13 -34.81 -24.34
N ALA A 189 18.36 -35.90 -24.38
CA ALA A 189 17.36 -36.19 -25.41
C ALA A 189 16.21 -35.20 -25.36
N TRP A 190 15.73 -34.81 -24.17
CA TRP A 190 14.73 -33.76 -24.01
C TRP A 190 15.25 -32.43 -24.55
N VAL A 191 16.48 -32.04 -24.23
CA VAL A 191 17.11 -30.81 -24.76
C VAL A 191 17.26 -30.88 -26.27
N GLN A 192 17.67 -32.03 -26.83
CA GLN A 192 17.86 -32.19 -28.28
C GLN A 192 16.54 -32.24 -29.04
N GLN A 193 15.52 -32.93 -28.53
CA GLN A 193 14.19 -33.02 -29.14
C GLN A 193 13.41 -31.71 -29.00
N ASN A 194 13.57 -31.02 -27.86
CA ASN A 194 12.99 -29.70 -27.65
C ASN A 194 13.92 -28.59 -28.12
N SER A 195 15.06 -28.87 -28.77
CA SER A 195 15.99 -27.82 -29.22
C SER A 195 15.34 -26.84 -30.20
N SER A 196 14.45 -27.33 -31.05
CA SER A 196 13.62 -26.53 -31.96
C SER A 196 12.54 -25.73 -31.22
N ALA A 197 11.96 -26.29 -30.15
CA ALA A 197 11.05 -25.62 -29.24
C ALA A 197 11.77 -24.59 -28.34
N ILE A 198 13.00 -24.85 -27.94
CA ILE A 198 13.88 -23.95 -27.19
C ILE A 198 14.34 -22.82 -28.12
N ALA A 199 14.64 -23.09 -29.39
CA ALA A 199 14.98 -22.09 -30.39
C ALA A 199 13.76 -21.22 -30.77
N SER A 200 12.56 -21.79 -30.90
CA SER A 200 11.32 -21.03 -31.13
C SER A 200 10.89 -20.26 -29.88
N ASN A 201 11.06 -20.83 -28.68
CA ASN A 201 10.93 -20.13 -27.42
C ASN A 201 12.00 -19.04 -27.28
N ALA A 202 13.22 -19.23 -27.78
CA ALA A 202 14.28 -18.20 -27.80
C ALA A 202 13.93 -17.03 -28.74
N ALA A 203 13.29 -17.31 -29.88
CA ALA A 203 12.72 -16.27 -30.75
C ALA A 203 11.53 -15.55 -30.06
N ALA A 204 10.69 -16.27 -29.31
CA ALA A 204 9.67 -15.69 -28.44
C ALA A 204 10.28 -14.97 -27.22
N PHE A 205 11.50 -15.32 -26.80
CA PHE A 205 12.28 -14.57 -25.82
C PHE A 205 12.76 -13.25 -26.41
N THR A 206 13.00 -13.14 -27.71
CA THR A 206 13.31 -11.85 -28.35
C THR A 206 12.11 -10.90 -28.34
N SER A 207 10.89 -11.39 -28.60
CA SER A 207 9.67 -10.58 -28.40
C SER A 207 9.38 -10.34 -26.92
N SER A 208 9.67 -11.30 -26.04
CA SER A 208 9.57 -11.14 -24.58
C SER A 208 10.65 -10.24 -23.98
N ALA A 209 11.80 -10.10 -24.64
CA ALA A 209 12.88 -9.20 -24.22
C ALA A 209 12.44 -7.75 -24.41
N GLY A 210 11.72 -7.44 -25.48
CA GLY A 210 11.05 -6.14 -25.65
C GLY A 210 10.08 -5.85 -24.50
N THR A 211 9.22 -6.82 -24.14
CA THR A 211 8.29 -6.70 -23.01
C THR A 211 9.03 -6.56 -21.67
N PHE A 212 10.07 -7.35 -21.43
CA PHE A 212 10.88 -7.30 -20.22
C PHE A 212 11.60 -5.96 -20.08
N VAL A 213 12.26 -5.49 -21.15
CA VAL A 213 12.90 -4.17 -21.18
C VAL A 213 11.87 -3.07 -20.96
N THR A 214 10.69 -3.19 -21.57
CA THR A 214 9.59 -2.24 -21.34
C THR A 214 9.15 -2.22 -19.88
N MET A 215 8.92 -3.39 -19.27
CA MET A 215 8.57 -3.50 -17.85
C MET A 215 9.68 -2.94 -16.96
N LEU A 216 10.95 -3.28 -17.25
CA LEU A 216 12.11 -2.79 -16.51
C LEU A 216 12.21 -1.26 -16.59
N LEU A 217 12.13 -0.69 -17.79
CA LEU A 217 12.13 0.75 -17.98
C LEU A 217 10.95 1.41 -17.24
N LEU A 218 9.76 0.79 -17.27
CA LEU A 218 8.59 1.32 -16.58
C LEU A 218 8.75 1.25 -15.05
N VAL A 219 9.34 0.18 -14.50
CA VAL A 219 9.71 0.08 -13.09
C VAL A 219 10.70 1.18 -12.71
N LEU A 220 11.79 1.32 -13.47
CA LEU A 220 12.86 2.28 -13.20
C LEU A 220 12.33 3.72 -13.25
N PHE A 221 11.60 4.06 -14.32
CA PHE A 221 10.96 5.37 -14.50
C PHE A 221 9.97 5.66 -13.38
N THR A 222 9.05 4.74 -13.10
CA THR A 222 8.00 4.93 -12.08
C THR A 222 8.60 5.05 -10.68
N THR A 223 9.62 4.24 -10.37
CA THR A 223 10.33 4.29 -9.08
C THR A 223 10.96 5.68 -8.88
N PHE A 224 11.67 6.18 -9.89
CA PHE A 224 12.29 7.50 -9.83
C PHE A 224 11.25 8.60 -9.57
N PHE A 225 10.13 8.60 -10.31
CA PHE A 225 9.07 9.60 -10.14
C PHE A 225 8.35 9.49 -8.79
N PHE A 226 8.13 8.27 -8.28
CA PHE A 226 7.58 8.08 -6.94
C PHE A 226 8.52 8.61 -5.84
N LEU A 227 9.83 8.47 -6.01
CA LEU A 227 10.82 9.06 -5.07
C LEU A 227 10.84 10.59 -5.17
N TYR A 228 10.95 11.10 -6.40
CA TYR A 228 11.09 12.52 -6.68
C TYR A 228 9.85 13.31 -6.27
N ASP A 229 8.70 12.97 -6.85
CA ASP A 229 7.46 13.76 -6.78
C ASP A 229 6.25 12.98 -6.22
N GLY A 230 6.51 11.91 -5.45
CA GLY A 230 5.46 11.06 -4.90
C GLY A 230 4.37 11.80 -4.10
N ARG A 231 4.70 12.93 -3.46
CA ARG A 231 3.72 13.77 -2.75
C ARG A 231 2.73 14.44 -3.71
N ARG A 232 3.21 14.98 -4.82
CA ARG A 232 2.35 15.63 -5.82
C ARG A 232 1.51 14.60 -6.56
N ILE A 233 2.10 13.44 -6.89
CA ILE A 233 1.36 12.30 -7.46
C ILE A 233 0.22 11.89 -6.52
N PHE A 234 0.52 11.71 -5.23
CA PHE A 234 -0.47 11.39 -4.21
C PHE A 234 -1.59 12.44 -4.11
N GLU A 235 -1.23 13.72 -4.04
CA GLU A 235 -2.22 14.80 -3.96
C GLU A 235 -3.07 14.91 -5.23
N TRP A 236 -2.48 14.66 -6.40
CA TRP A 236 -3.21 14.56 -7.66
C TRP A 236 -4.19 13.39 -7.65
N SER A 237 -3.78 12.20 -7.20
CA SER A 237 -4.67 11.04 -7.06
C SER A 237 -5.85 11.31 -6.12
N ILE A 238 -5.61 11.99 -4.99
CA ILE A 238 -6.70 12.37 -4.06
C ILE A 238 -7.65 13.40 -4.69
N LYS A 239 -7.18 14.28 -5.59
CA LYS A 239 -8.04 15.25 -6.28
C LYS A 239 -9.02 14.61 -7.27
N LEU A 240 -8.74 13.40 -7.76
CA LEU A 240 -9.66 12.63 -8.61
C LEU A 240 -10.93 12.18 -7.86
N LEU A 241 -10.88 12.12 -6.52
CA LEU A 241 -12.02 11.73 -5.70
C LEU A 241 -13.02 12.90 -5.50
N PRO A 242 -14.31 12.60 -5.30
CA PRO A 242 -15.32 13.60 -4.92
C PRO A 242 -14.94 14.35 -3.64
N LYS A 243 -15.21 15.66 -3.59
CA LYS A 243 -14.82 16.54 -2.46
C LYS A 243 -15.11 15.95 -1.06
N PRO A 244 -16.28 15.34 -0.78
CA PRO A 244 -16.58 14.79 0.55
C PRO A 244 -15.71 13.59 0.95
N ALA A 245 -15.19 12.84 -0.02
CA ALA A 245 -14.38 11.65 0.23
C ALA A 245 -12.89 11.97 0.45
N ARG A 246 -12.41 13.12 -0.05
CA ARG A 246 -10.97 13.44 -0.12
C ARG A 246 -10.25 13.36 1.23
N GLU A 247 -10.83 13.90 2.29
CA GLU A 247 -10.18 13.94 3.61
C GLU A 247 -10.05 12.53 4.21
N ARG A 248 -11.13 11.75 4.22
CA ARG A 248 -11.12 10.38 4.74
C ARG A 248 -10.22 9.47 3.91
N SER A 249 -10.28 9.57 2.58
CA SER A 249 -9.43 8.80 1.68
C SER A 249 -7.95 9.18 1.81
N LYS A 250 -7.63 10.47 2.02
CA LYS A 250 -6.26 10.92 2.29
C LYS A 250 -5.72 10.28 3.57
N GLY A 251 -6.50 10.30 4.65
CA GLY A 251 -6.13 9.64 5.91
C GLY A 251 -5.89 8.14 5.72
N ALA A 252 -6.83 7.44 5.07
CA ALA A 252 -6.73 6.02 4.79
C ALA A 252 -5.48 5.69 3.97
N ALA A 253 -5.23 6.43 2.90
CA ALA A 253 -4.09 6.19 2.01
C ALA A 253 -2.74 6.49 2.69
N LEU A 254 -2.67 7.49 3.57
CA LEU A 254 -1.47 7.72 4.40
C LEU A 254 -1.21 6.57 5.36
N ARG A 255 -2.25 6.01 6.00
CA ARG A 255 -2.12 4.80 6.83
C ARG A 255 -1.71 3.58 6.00
N GLY A 256 -2.29 3.41 4.82
CA GLY A 256 -1.91 2.37 3.87
C GLY A 256 -0.44 2.48 3.46
N TRP A 257 0.04 3.68 3.14
CA TRP A 257 1.46 3.92 2.86
C TRP A 257 2.37 3.60 4.05
N GLN A 258 1.97 3.96 5.27
CA GLN A 258 2.70 3.58 6.48
C GLN A 258 2.79 2.05 6.64
N THR A 259 1.70 1.32 6.40
CA THR A 259 1.67 -0.15 6.42
C THR A 259 2.61 -0.74 5.37
N LEU A 260 2.61 -0.21 4.14
CA LEU A 260 3.49 -0.68 3.07
C LEU A 260 4.97 -0.49 3.43
N VAL A 261 5.34 0.71 3.90
CA VAL A 261 6.72 1.00 4.32
C VAL A 261 7.14 0.11 5.49
N GLN A 262 6.25 -0.14 6.45
CA GLN A 262 6.54 -1.06 7.56
C GLN A 262 6.73 -2.49 7.08
N TYR A 263 5.86 -3.00 6.21
CA TYR A 263 5.96 -4.34 5.62
C TYR A 263 7.30 -4.53 4.91
N VAL A 264 7.66 -3.61 4.02
CA VAL A 264 8.92 -3.69 3.27
C VAL A 264 10.13 -3.67 4.21
N ARG A 265 10.10 -2.84 5.27
CA ARG A 265 11.19 -2.80 6.27
C ARG A 265 11.33 -4.11 7.04
N VAL A 266 10.21 -4.75 7.37
CA VAL A 266 10.21 -6.09 7.97
C VAL A 266 10.81 -7.10 7.01
N GLN A 267 10.42 -7.05 5.73
CA GLN A 267 10.90 -8.00 4.72
C GLN A 267 12.42 -7.91 4.51
N ILE A 268 13.01 -6.70 4.48
CA ILE A 268 14.47 -6.55 4.39
C ILE A 268 15.16 -7.18 5.60
N PHE A 269 14.59 -6.99 6.79
CA PHE A 269 15.18 -7.51 8.01
C PHE A 269 15.10 -9.04 8.06
N VAL A 270 13.99 -9.62 7.58
CA VAL A 270 13.85 -11.07 7.38
C VAL A 270 14.89 -11.56 6.37
N ALA A 271 14.94 -10.97 5.18
CA ALA A 271 15.91 -11.33 4.13
C ALA A 271 17.37 -11.24 4.61
N PHE A 272 17.69 -10.24 5.45
CA PHE A 272 19.02 -10.12 6.06
C PHE A 272 19.33 -11.28 7.01
N ILE A 273 18.37 -11.68 7.85
CA ILE A 273 18.56 -12.80 8.77
C ILE A 273 18.68 -14.11 8.00
N ASP A 274 17.88 -14.32 6.95
CA ASP A 274 17.98 -15.51 6.10
C ASP A 274 19.36 -15.57 5.44
N ALA A 275 19.80 -14.47 4.82
CA ALA A 275 21.10 -14.38 4.17
C ALA A 275 22.25 -14.69 5.13
N VAL A 276 22.25 -14.08 6.32
CA VAL A 276 23.28 -14.32 7.35
C VAL A 276 23.17 -15.73 7.89
N GLY A 277 21.96 -16.23 8.18
CA GLY A 277 21.74 -17.57 8.71
C GLY A 277 22.26 -18.64 7.77
N ILE A 278 21.87 -18.58 6.48
CA ILE A 278 22.33 -19.50 5.45
C ILE A 278 23.83 -19.36 5.20
N ALA A 279 24.36 -18.13 5.15
CA ALA A 279 25.79 -17.91 5.00
C ALA A 279 26.60 -18.48 6.18
N LEU A 280 26.11 -18.38 7.41
CA LEU A 280 26.77 -18.96 8.58
C LEU A 280 26.79 -20.49 8.54
N VAL A 281 25.70 -21.14 8.12
CA VAL A 281 25.69 -22.60 7.93
C VAL A 281 26.68 -22.99 6.82
N ALA A 282 26.65 -22.29 5.69
CA ALA A 282 27.59 -22.52 4.58
C ALA A 282 29.05 -22.31 5.00
N ALA A 283 29.33 -21.28 5.80
CA ALA A 283 30.66 -20.99 6.32
C ALA A 283 31.14 -22.06 7.30
N PHE A 284 30.24 -22.52 8.18
CA PHE A 284 30.53 -23.62 9.10
C PHE A 284 30.90 -24.91 8.37
N LEU A 285 30.25 -25.17 7.23
CA LEU A 285 30.55 -26.31 6.36
C LEU A 285 31.77 -26.09 5.44
N GLY A 286 32.40 -24.91 5.48
CA GLY A 286 33.55 -24.59 4.64
C GLY A 286 33.24 -24.56 3.15
N LEU A 287 32.04 -24.10 2.75
CA LEU A 287 31.68 -24.01 1.33
C LEU A 287 32.45 -22.86 0.64
N PRO A 288 32.88 -23.01 -0.62
CA PRO A 288 33.65 -21.97 -1.32
C PRO A 288 32.80 -20.73 -1.69
N LEU A 289 31.48 -20.87 -1.75
CA LEU A 289 30.55 -19.83 -2.25
C LEU A 289 29.68 -19.17 -1.15
N VAL A 290 30.20 -19.03 0.08
CA VAL A 290 29.43 -18.45 1.20
C VAL A 290 28.86 -17.07 0.89
N ILE A 291 29.71 -16.14 0.43
CA ILE A 291 29.31 -14.75 0.19
C ILE A 291 28.31 -14.67 -0.97
N PRO A 292 28.57 -15.26 -2.15
CA PRO A 292 27.60 -15.29 -3.25
C PRO A 292 26.27 -15.92 -2.84
N LEU A 293 26.32 -17.03 -2.10
CA LEU A 293 25.13 -17.72 -1.64
C LEU A 293 24.32 -16.84 -0.70
N GLY A 294 24.97 -16.17 0.26
CA GLY A 294 24.31 -15.23 1.17
C GLY A 294 23.68 -14.05 0.43
N VAL A 295 24.37 -13.47 -0.56
CA VAL A 295 23.81 -12.39 -1.40
C VAL A 295 22.64 -12.90 -2.24
N LEU A 296 22.73 -14.10 -2.80
CA LEU A 296 21.68 -14.70 -3.60
C LEU A 296 20.43 -15.00 -2.75
N VAL A 297 20.61 -15.54 -1.55
CA VAL A 297 19.54 -15.70 -0.54
C VAL A 297 18.92 -14.35 -0.19
N PHE A 298 19.74 -13.32 0.11
CA PHE A 298 19.25 -11.99 0.43
C PHE A 298 18.35 -11.41 -0.67
N LEU A 299 18.81 -11.48 -1.92
CA LEU A 299 18.08 -10.95 -3.08
C LEU A 299 16.83 -11.78 -3.38
N ALA A 300 16.90 -13.11 -3.23
CA ALA A 300 15.80 -14.00 -3.50
C ALA A 300 14.70 -13.96 -2.41
N SER A 301 15.05 -13.69 -1.14
CA SER A 301 14.10 -13.58 -0.02
C SER A 301 13.06 -12.46 -0.22
N PHE A 302 13.21 -11.57 -1.20
CA PHE A 302 12.15 -10.64 -1.59
C PHE A 302 10.97 -11.29 -2.31
N ILE A 303 11.12 -12.54 -2.79
CA ILE A 303 10.07 -13.36 -3.37
C ILE A 303 9.75 -14.49 -2.38
N PRO A 304 8.75 -14.34 -1.48
CA PRO A 304 8.46 -15.32 -0.46
C PRO A 304 8.17 -16.70 -1.05
N VAL A 305 8.55 -17.75 -0.32
CA VAL A 305 8.46 -19.17 -0.71
C VAL A 305 9.37 -19.53 -1.89
N VAL A 306 9.23 -18.86 -3.03
CA VAL A 306 10.01 -19.16 -4.26
C VAL A 306 11.48 -18.90 -4.02
N GLY A 307 11.82 -17.75 -3.42
CA GLY A 307 13.19 -17.39 -3.07
C GLY A 307 13.80 -18.41 -2.13
N ALA A 308 13.17 -18.63 -0.97
CA ALA A 308 13.64 -19.58 0.04
C ALA A 308 13.83 -21.00 -0.52
N VAL A 309 12.87 -21.51 -1.31
CA VAL A 309 12.96 -22.84 -1.93
C VAL A 309 14.07 -22.88 -2.97
N ALA A 310 14.12 -21.92 -3.90
CA ALA A 310 15.13 -21.90 -4.96
C ALA A 310 16.55 -21.78 -4.39
N THR A 311 16.75 -20.87 -3.42
CA THR A 311 18.07 -20.67 -2.81
C THR A 311 18.43 -21.76 -1.82
N GLY A 312 17.45 -22.36 -1.15
CA GLY A 312 17.65 -23.52 -0.28
C GLY A 312 18.08 -24.74 -1.09
N ILE A 313 17.42 -25.03 -2.21
CA ILE A 313 17.84 -26.09 -3.15
C ILE A 313 19.25 -25.80 -3.65
N LEU A 314 19.51 -24.59 -4.14
CA LEU A 314 20.84 -24.21 -4.63
C LEU A 314 21.92 -24.36 -3.54
N ALA A 315 21.65 -23.94 -2.31
CA ALA A 315 22.55 -24.10 -1.18
C ALA A 315 22.87 -25.57 -0.88
N VAL A 316 21.86 -26.43 -0.84
CA VAL A 316 22.01 -27.87 -0.59
C VAL A 316 22.76 -28.54 -1.73
N LEU A 317 22.45 -28.18 -2.98
CA LEU A 317 23.17 -28.69 -4.16
C LEU A 317 24.64 -28.29 -4.13
N ILE A 318 24.95 -27.02 -3.82
CA ILE A 318 26.33 -26.56 -3.68
C ILE A 318 27.04 -27.34 -2.57
N ALA A 319 26.40 -27.60 -1.43
CA ALA A 319 26.99 -28.39 -0.35
C ALA A 319 27.24 -29.86 -0.75
N LEU A 320 26.28 -30.46 -1.47
CA LEU A 320 26.37 -31.83 -1.98
C LEU A 320 27.54 -31.99 -2.95
N VAL A 321 27.64 -31.05 -3.86
CA VAL A 321 28.67 -31.01 -4.89
C VAL A 321 30.03 -30.68 -4.27
N ALA A 322 30.12 -29.67 -3.41
CA ALA A 322 31.40 -29.22 -2.88
C ALA A 322 32.01 -30.15 -1.82
N GLN A 323 31.17 -30.79 -1.00
CA GLN A 323 31.62 -31.47 0.23
C GLN A 323 30.97 -32.87 0.43
N GLY A 324 30.08 -33.32 -0.46
CA GLY A 324 29.46 -34.64 -0.41
C GLY A 324 28.14 -34.72 0.39
N PHE A 325 27.65 -35.95 0.59
CA PHE A 325 26.29 -36.21 1.11
C PHE A 325 26.04 -35.65 2.51
N TRP A 326 26.91 -35.92 3.49
CA TRP A 326 26.68 -35.52 4.88
C TRP A 326 26.66 -33.99 5.07
N PRO A 327 27.61 -33.22 4.49
CA PRO A 327 27.53 -31.77 4.48
C PRO A 327 26.26 -31.23 3.82
N ALA A 328 25.77 -31.87 2.75
CA ALA A 328 24.49 -31.49 2.13
C ALA A 328 23.29 -31.71 3.07
N VAL A 329 23.27 -32.82 3.80
CA VAL A 329 22.23 -33.09 4.82
C VAL A 329 22.31 -32.05 5.93
N ILE A 330 23.50 -31.71 6.41
CA ILE A 330 23.68 -30.65 7.42
C ILE A 330 23.23 -29.30 6.86
N MET A 331 23.54 -29.00 5.60
CA MET A 331 23.09 -27.78 4.93
C MET A 331 21.57 -27.73 4.84
N LEU A 332 20.92 -28.84 4.46
CA LEU A 332 19.47 -28.96 4.42
C LEU A 332 18.86 -28.72 5.81
N LEU A 333 19.41 -29.38 6.85
CA LEU A 333 18.98 -29.16 8.22
C LEU A 333 19.20 -27.71 8.68
N GLY A 334 20.28 -27.07 8.24
CA GLY A 334 20.56 -25.67 8.51
C GLY A 334 19.58 -24.72 7.81
N VAL A 335 19.27 -24.95 6.53
CA VAL A 335 18.24 -24.22 5.78
C VAL A 335 16.88 -24.34 6.48
N LEU A 336 16.48 -25.57 6.83
CA LEU A 336 15.24 -25.82 7.56
C LEU A 336 15.27 -25.15 8.94
N ALA A 337 16.38 -25.21 9.67
CA ALA A 337 16.50 -24.56 10.98
C ALA A 337 16.35 -23.04 10.87
N VAL A 338 17.00 -22.40 9.88
CA VAL A 338 16.84 -20.96 9.62
C VAL A 338 15.39 -20.64 9.28
N GLN A 339 14.75 -21.41 8.41
CA GLN A 339 13.34 -21.23 8.04
C GLN A 339 12.39 -21.41 9.22
N GLN A 340 12.66 -22.36 10.11
CA GLN A 340 11.86 -22.60 11.31
C GLN A 340 12.05 -21.48 12.35
N ILE A 341 13.26 -20.96 12.51
CA ILE A 341 13.52 -19.79 13.35
C ILE A 341 12.79 -18.58 12.77
N GLU A 342 12.86 -18.39 11.45
CA GLU A 342 12.16 -17.32 10.76
C GLU A 342 10.65 -17.39 11.01
N SER A 343 10.04 -18.54 10.73
CA SER A 343 8.59 -18.72 10.76
C SER A 343 8.00 -18.75 12.18
N ASN A 344 8.67 -19.40 13.13
CA ASN A 344 8.11 -19.63 14.48
C ASN A 344 8.54 -18.57 15.50
N VAL A 345 9.68 -17.92 15.29
CA VAL A 345 10.23 -16.97 16.26
C VAL A 345 10.23 -15.58 15.65
N LEU A 346 10.85 -15.44 14.49
CA LEU A 346 11.14 -14.14 13.93
C LEU A 346 9.88 -13.43 13.42
N GLN A 347 9.03 -14.11 12.66
CA GLN A 347 7.77 -13.56 12.14
C GLN A 347 6.83 -13.08 13.28
N PRO A 348 6.53 -13.89 14.32
CA PRO A 348 5.70 -13.42 15.45
C PRO A 348 6.32 -12.25 16.23
N LEU A 349 7.65 -12.24 16.40
CA LEU A 349 8.33 -11.18 17.15
C LEU A 349 8.41 -9.87 16.37
N ILE A 350 8.61 -9.92 15.05
CA ILE A 350 8.75 -8.72 14.22
C ILE A 350 7.39 -8.15 13.82
N MET A 351 6.46 -8.99 13.34
CA MET A 351 5.17 -8.51 12.86
C MET A 351 4.28 -8.03 14.01
N GLY A 352 4.50 -8.54 15.23
CA GLY A 352 3.72 -8.19 16.42
C GLY A 352 2.21 -8.37 16.23
N LYS A 353 1.41 -8.08 17.25
CA LYS A 353 -0.07 -8.14 17.15
C LYS A 353 -0.68 -7.06 16.24
N ALA A 354 0.09 -6.46 15.33
CA ALA A 354 -0.25 -5.18 14.69
C ALA A 354 -0.81 -5.30 13.26
N VAL A 355 -0.90 -6.48 12.67
CA VAL A 355 -1.67 -6.69 11.43
C VAL A 355 -2.44 -8.00 11.54
N SER A 356 -3.52 -8.02 12.31
CA SER A 356 -4.39 -9.19 12.41
C SER A 356 -5.29 -9.30 11.18
N VAL A 357 -4.69 -9.56 10.02
CA VAL A 357 -5.46 -10.10 8.88
C VAL A 357 -5.72 -11.57 9.20
N HIS A 358 -6.97 -11.99 9.05
CA HIS A 358 -7.32 -13.39 9.28
C HIS A 358 -6.54 -14.29 8.30
N PRO A 359 -5.88 -15.38 8.74
CA PRO A 359 -5.01 -16.21 7.88
C PRO A 359 -5.72 -16.70 6.62
N LEU A 360 -7.00 -17.06 6.71
CA LEU A 360 -7.81 -17.45 5.56
C LEU A 360 -7.89 -16.33 4.51
N GLY A 361 -8.01 -15.07 4.94
CA GLY A 361 -8.04 -13.92 4.03
C GLY A 361 -6.73 -13.75 3.26
N VAL A 362 -5.59 -14.02 3.90
CA VAL A 362 -4.28 -13.99 3.24
C VAL A 362 -4.16 -15.15 2.24
N VAL A 363 -4.53 -16.37 2.63
CA VAL A 363 -4.48 -17.55 1.74
C VAL A 363 -5.36 -17.36 0.51
N LEU A 364 -6.60 -16.91 0.71
CA LEU A 364 -7.53 -16.64 -0.40
C LEU A 364 -7.02 -15.53 -1.33
N ALA A 365 -6.40 -14.49 -0.79
CA ALA A 365 -5.83 -13.43 -1.60
C ALA A 365 -4.60 -13.87 -2.38
N VAL A 366 -3.73 -14.71 -1.80
CA VAL A 366 -2.58 -15.31 -2.50
C VAL A 366 -3.06 -16.22 -3.61
N ALA A 367 -4.08 -17.05 -3.35
CA ALA A 367 -4.67 -17.93 -4.37
C ALA A 367 -5.33 -17.12 -5.50
N ALA A 368 -6.13 -16.10 -5.17
CA ALA A 368 -6.79 -15.24 -6.14
C ALA A 368 -5.77 -14.43 -6.97
N GLY A 369 -4.80 -13.80 -6.32
CA GLY A 369 -3.71 -13.08 -6.99
C GLY A 369 -2.89 -14.00 -7.89
N GLY A 370 -2.56 -15.21 -7.40
CA GLY A 370 -1.90 -16.25 -8.16
C GLY A 370 -2.65 -16.67 -9.42
N PHE A 371 -3.96 -16.84 -9.32
CA PHE A 371 -4.81 -17.20 -10.45
C PHE A 371 -4.96 -16.05 -11.46
N THR A 372 -5.10 -14.81 -11.02
CA THR A 372 -5.35 -13.65 -11.90
C THR A 372 -4.08 -13.10 -12.55
N PHE A 373 -2.97 -13.02 -11.80
CA PHE A 373 -1.75 -12.34 -12.22
C PHE A 373 -0.51 -13.24 -12.16
N GLY A 374 -0.70 -14.56 -12.04
CA GLY A 374 0.37 -15.54 -11.94
C GLY A 374 1.22 -15.39 -10.68
N ILE A 375 2.48 -15.81 -10.77
CA ILE A 375 3.43 -15.79 -9.65
C ILE A 375 3.63 -14.39 -9.05
N LEU A 376 3.57 -13.35 -9.89
CA LEU A 376 3.70 -11.95 -9.45
C LEU A 376 2.46 -11.51 -8.67
N GLY A 377 1.26 -11.98 -9.04
CA GLY A 377 0.06 -11.75 -8.25
C GLY A 377 0.09 -12.36 -6.86
N ALA A 378 0.54 -13.61 -6.77
CA ALA A 378 0.74 -14.28 -5.50
C ALA A 378 1.75 -13.54 -4.60
N LEU A 379 2.84 -13.05 -5.20
CA LEU A 379 3.88 -12.26 -4.53
C LEU A 379 3.33 -10.97 -3.90
N PHE A 380 2.53 -10.20 -4.65
CA PHE A 380 2.00 -8.92 -4.18
C PHE A 380 0.74 -9.04 -3.33
N ALA A 381 0.11 -10.22 -3.25
CA ALA A 381 -1.15 -10.40 -2.53
C ALA A 381 -1.06 -9.98 -1.06
N VAL A 382 -0.03 -10.42 -0.35
CA VAL A 382 0.15 -10.14 1.10
C VAL A 382 0.25 -8.63 1.40
N PRO A 383 1.18 -7.87 0.79
CA PRO A 383 1.27 -6.44 1.06
C PRO A 383 0.02 -5.67 0.61
N VAL A 384 -0.58 -6.04 -0.53
CA VAL A 384 -1.80 -5.39 -1.02
C VAL A 384 -2.94 -5.59 -0.02
N VAL A 385 -3.15 -6.81 0.47
CA VAL A 385 -4.17 -7.10 1.49
C VAL A 385 -3.92 -6.34 2.77
N ALA A 386 -2.67 -6.27 3.25
CA ALA A 386 -2.32 -5.53 4.46
C ALA A 386 -2.65 -4.04 4.33
N VAL A 387 -2.29 -3.43 3.19
CA VAL A 387 -2.58 -2.03 2.87
C VAL A 387 -4.09 -1.79 2.80
N LEU A 388 -4.81 -2.61 2.03
CA LEU A 388 -6.27 -2.50 1.89
C LEU A 388 -7.00 -2.68 3.22
N ASN A 389 -6.62 -3.69 4.01
CA ASN A 389 -7.19 -3.93 5.33
C ASN A 389 -6.98 -2.72 6.25
N THR A 390 -5.79 -2.12 6.25
CA THR A 390 -5.50 -0.90 7.02
C THR A 390 -6.37 0.27 6.57
N MET A 391 -6.51 0.47 5.26
CA MET A 391 -7.33 1.54 4.70
C MET A 391 -8.81 1.36 5.05
N ILE A 392 -9.34 0.14 4.95
CA ILE A 392 -10.74 -0.19 5.27
C ILE A 392 -11.02 0.01 6.76
N LEU A 393 -10.11 -0.45 7.63
CA LEU A 393 -10.25 -0.28 9.07
C LEU A 393 -10.22 1.21 9.46
N TYR A 394 -9.32 1.99 8.87
CA TYR A 394 -9.30 3.44 9.05
C TYR A 394 -10.61 4.11 8.61
N LEU A 395 -11.14 3.76 7.43
CA LEU A 395 -12.41 4.31 6.93
C LEU A 395 -13.61 3.88 7.79
N SER A 396 -13.53 2.71 8.42
CA SER A 396 -14.53 2.21 9.38
C SER A 396 -14.40 2.84 10.78
N GLY A 397 -13.49 3.80 10.98
CA GLY A 397 -13.23 4.44 12.27
C GLY A 397 -12.35 3.65 13.24
N ARG A 398 -11.77 2.53 12.79
CA ARG A 398 -10.88 1.66 13.58
C ARG A 398 -9.43 1.86 13.15
N ASP A 399 -8.83 2.96 13.57
CA ASP A 399 -7.42 3.26 13.24
C ASP A 399 -6.47 2.40 14.09
N ILE A 400 -5.93 1.33 13.47
CA ILE A 400 -5.00 0.38 14.11
C ILE A 400 -3.80 1.09 14.73
N PHE A 401 -3.32 2.18 14.13
CA PHE A 401 -2.17 2.91 14.64
C PHE A 401 -2.52 3.75 15.86
N ALA A 402 -3.71 4.36 15.87
CA ALA A 402 -4.21 5.09 17.04
C ALA A 402 -4.43 4.13 18.22
N GLU A 403 -5.08 2.99 17.97
CA GLU A 403 -5.28 1.92 18.96
C GLU A 403 -3.95 1.38 19.49
N ALA A 404 -2.95 1.21 18.62
CA ALA A 404 -1.62 0.75 19.02
C ALA A 404 -0.87 1.77 19.88
N GLU A 405 -1.00 3.06 19.58
CA GLU A 405 -0.41 4.14 20.37
C GLU A 405 -1.07 4.24 21.75
N GLU A 406 -2.39 4.20 21.81
CA GLU A 406 -3.14 4.21 23.06
C GLU A 406 -2.80 2.99 23.94
N ARG A 407 -2.75 1.79 23.36
CA ARG A 407 -2.28 0.59 24.07
C ARG A 407 -0.87 0.74 24.61
N ASN A 408 0.05 1.33 23.84
CA ASN A 408 1.42 1.57 24.29
C ASN A 408 1.51 2.61 25.42
N ARG A 409 0.61 3.60 25.45
CA ARG A 409 0.49 4.57 26.55
C ARG A 409 0.00 3.89 27.83
N LEU A 410 -1.02 3.01 27.72
CA LEU A 410 -1.63 2.35 28.87
C LEU A 410 -0.80 1.20 29.45
N GLN A 411 -0.24 0.33 28.60
CA GLN A 411 0.47 -0.89 29.02
C GLN A 411 2.00 -0.72 29.04
N GLY A 412 2.50 0.45 28.63
CA GLY A 412 3.91 0.69 28.34
C GLY A 412 4.38 -0.05 27.08
N PRO A 413 5.55 0.32 26.54
CA PRO A 413 6.10 -0.34 25.35
C PRO A 413 6.38 -1.83 25.62
N GLY A 414 6.02 -2.68 24.66
CA GLY A 414 6.26 -4.12 24.74
C GLY A 414 7.72 -4.47 25.03
N LYS A 415 7.98 -5.66 25.60
CA LYS A 415 9.34 -6.14 25.95
C LYS A 415 10.32 -6.01 24.76
N LEU A 416 9.86 -6.36 23.56
CA LEU A 416 10.62 -6.22 22.30
C LEU A 416 10.91 -4.77 21.95
N THR A 417 9.93 -3.88 22.08
CA THR A 417 10.11 -2.45 21.82
C THR A 417 11.10 -1.83 22.80
N ARG A 418 11.15 -2.32 24.05
CA ARG A 418 12.16 -1.93 25.05
C ARG A 418 13.54 -2.46 24.70
N LEU A 419 13.65 -3.73 24.30
CA LEU A 419 14.91 -4.34 23.88
C LEU A 419 15.49 -3.63 22.64
N TRP A 420 14.66 -3.41 21.61
CA TRP A 420 15.05 -2.64 20.43
C TRP A 420 15.45 -1.21 20.76
N ARG A 421 14.77 -0.54 21.71
CA ARG A 421 15.20 0.78 22.17
C ARG A 421 16.56 0.74 22.88
N ARG A 422 16.88 -0.34 23.59
CA ARG A 422 18.21 -0.52 24.21
C ARG A 422 19.28 -0.76 23.16
N ILE A 423 19.03 -1.68 22.22
CA ILE A 423 19.97 -1.96 21.11
C ILE A 423 20.20 -0.70 20.29
N LYS A 424 19.13 0.00 19.90
CA LYS A 424 19.23 1.27 19.18
C LYS A 424 20.04 2.32 19.98
N ARG A 425 19.80 2.44 21.29
CA ARG A 425 20.57 3.33 22.18
C ARG A 425 22.05 2.95 22.27
N SER A 426 22.39 1.65 22.24
CA SER A 426 23.77 1.18 22.19
C SER A 426 24.48 1.58 20.91
N PHE A 427 23.76 1.71 19.79
CA PHE A 427 24.32 2.17 18.52
C PHE A 427 24.29 3.70 18.33
N SER A 428 23.39 4.42 19.02
CA SER A 428 23.20 5.86 18.81
C SER A 428 24.01 6.76 19.75
N GLY A 429 24.84 6.21 20.65
CA GLY A 429 25.72 6.98 21.52
C GLY A 429 24.99 7.93 22.49
N GLU A 430 23.70 7.71 22.76
CA GLU A 430 22.96 8.54 23.72
C GLU A 430 23.44 8.25 25.16
N PRO A 431 23.75 9.27 25.97
CA PRO A 431 24.21 9.08 27.35
C PRO A 431 23.20 8.26 28.15
N ARG A 432 23.67 7.42 29.09
CA ARG A 432 22.75 6.69 29.97
C ARG A 432 21.95 7.71 30.78
N GLU A 433 20.70 7.39 31.08
CA GLU A 433 19.80 8.21 31.90
C GLU A 433 20.46 8.62 33.24
N ARG A 434 21.31 7.74 33.78
CA ARG A 434 22.14 7.99 34.97
C ARG A 434 23.26 9.02 34.76
N ASP A 435 23.80 9.10 33.55
CA ASP A 435 24.83 10.07 33.15
C ASP A 435 24.17 11.43 32.88
N ALA A 436 22.94 11.44 32.33
CA ALA A 436 22.15 12.66 32.18
C ALA A 436 21.77 13.28 33.54
N ASP A 437 21.34 12.46 34.50
CA ASP A 437 21.07 12.93 35.88
C ASP A 437 22.35 13.43 36.57
N ALA A 438 23.49 12.76 36.34
CA ALA A 438 24.79 13.20 36.86
C ALA A 438 25.25 14.52 36.21
N MET A 439 25.02 14.71 34.91
CA MET A 439 25.33 15.95 34.20
C MET A 439 24.43 17.12 34.64
N VAL A 440 23.14 16.86 34.90
CA VAL A 440 22.21 17.86 35.46
C VAL A 440 22.60 18.23 36.89
N SER A 441 23.01 17.25 37.71
CA SER A 441 23.49 17.50 39.07
C SER A 441 24.84 18.23 39.10
N GLN A 442 25.72 17.94 38.14
CA GLN A 442 27.00 18.63 37.97
C GLN A 442 26.82 20.08 37.46
N ALA A 443 25.81 20.32 36.61
CA ALA A 443 25.43 21.67 36.19
C ALA A 443 24.77 22.48 37.32
N ALA A 444 24.03 21.82 38.22
CA ALA A 444 23.43 22.46 39.39
C ALA A 444 24.45 22.85 40.49
N GLY A 445 25.68 22.32 40.43
CA GLY A 445 26.76 22.60 41.38
C GLY A 445 27.68 23.76 41.00
N VAL A 446 27.47 24.42 39.86
CA VAL A 446 28.32 25.54 39.42
C VAL A 446 27.90 26.82 40.13
N PRO A 447 28.78 27.50 40.90
CA PRO A 447 28.43 28.74 41.57
C PRO A 447 28.02 29.81 40.54
N SER A 448 26.89 30.46 40.80
CA SER A 448 26.20 31.41 39.90
C SER A 448 27.08 32.53 39.31
N GLY A 449 28.24 32.83 39.90
CA GLY A 449 29.20 33.81 39.39
C GLY A 449 30.00 33.34 38.17
N ALA A 450 30.26 32.04 38.00
CA ALA A 450 31.07 31.54 36.89
C ALA A 450 30.31 31.53 35.55
N ALA A 451 28.99 31.27 35.60
CA ALA A 451 28.13 31.34 34.41
C ALA A 451 27.95 32.80 33.93
N ALA A 452 27.90 33.76 34.85
CA ALA A 452 27.83 35.19 34.51
C ALA A 452 29.14 35.71 33.89
N ALA A 453 30.30 35.25 34.39
CA ALA A 453 31.61 35.61 33.83
C ALA A 453 31.82 35.03 32.41
N ALA A 454 31.36 33.80 32.15
CA ALA A 454 31.41 33.20 30.82
C ALA A 454 30.50 33.90 29.80
N GLY A 455 29.32 34.36 30.23
CA GLY A 455 28.42 35.16 29.39
C GLY A 455 29.02 36.52 28.99
N ALA A 456 29.61 37.23 29.96
CA ALA A 456 30.23 38.54 29.70
C ALA A 456 31.47 38.44 28.78
N ALA A 457 32.27 37.38 28.91
CA ALA A 457 33.40 37.14 28.01
C ALA A 457 32.96 36.80 26.58
N GLY A 458 31.82 36.11 26.41
CA GLY A 458 31.24 35.79 25.11
C GLY A 458 30.71 37.03 24.38
N GLU A 459 30.04 37.95 25.08
CA GLU A 459 29.53 39.19 24.49
C GLU A 459 30.66 40.15 24.07
N ALA A 460 31.74 40.24 24.86
CA ALA A 460 32.92 41.04 24.51
C ALA A 460 33.60 40.54 23.23
N LEU A 461 33.74 39.22 23.06
CA LEU A 461 34.28 38.58 21.85
C LEU A 461 33.41 38.81 20.60
N VAL A 462 32.09 38.86 20.77
CA VAL A 462 31.15 39.13 19.68
C VAL A 462 31.17 40.61 19.29
N ALA A 463 31.36 41.52 20.25
CA ALA A 463 31.48 42.96 20.00
C ALA A 463 32.79 43.31 19.26
N GLU A 464 33.91 42.71 19.64
CA GLU A 464 35.22 42.90 18.99
C GLU A 464 35.21 42.42 17.53
N LYS A 465 34.56 41.26 17.28
CA LYS A 465 34.43 40.71 15.92
C LYS A 465 33.48 41.51 15.03
N ARG A 466 32.56 42.29 15.61
CA ARG A 466 31.67 43.22 14.88
C ARG A 466 32.39 44.48 14.43
N GLN A 467 33.33 45.00 15.22
CA GLN A 467 34.14 46.18 14.85
C GLN A 467 35.17 45.86 13.76
N GLN A 468 35.79 44.67 13.79
CA GLN A 468 36.71 44.24 12.73
C GLN A 468 36.02 44.12 11.36
N ASN A 469 34.72 43.84 11.32
CA ASN A 469 33.97 43.65 10.08
C ASN A 469 33.54 44.96 9.39
N ILE A 470 33.70 46.12 10.05
CA ILE A 470 33.32 47.44 9.50
C ILE A 470 34.54 48.18 8.90
N ALA A 471 35.77 47.77 9.24
CA ALA A 471 37.00 48.43 8.77
C ALA A 471 37.53 47.91 7.40
N GLY A 472 36.79 47.03 6.71
CA GLY A 472 37.28 46.31 5.52
C GLY A 472 36.66 46.68 4.17
N ALA A 473 35.83 47.72 4.06
CA ALA A 473 35.20 48.09 2.77
C ALA A 473 36.16 48.96 1.92
N PRO A 474 36.38 48.65 0.62
CA PRO A 474 37.26 49.44 -0.24
C PRO A 474 36.60 50.74 -0.70
N GLN A 475 37.37 51.83 -0.67
CA GLN A 475 37.03 53.11 -1.29
C GLN A 475 37.19 53.01 -2.82
N LEU A 476 36.21 53.47 -3.59
CA LEU A 476 36.29 53.60 -5.05
C LEU A 476 36.22 55.08 -5.43
N GLY A 477 37.22 55.57 -6.16
CA GLY A 477 37.30 56.93 -6.72
C GLY A 477 37.37 56.93 -8.25
N ASP A 478 36.84 58.04 -8.80
CA ASP A 478 37.09 58.79 -10.05
C ASP A 478 36.99 58.17 -11.48
N ASP A 479 35.93 58.62 -12.19
CA ASP A 479 35.74 58.96 -13.64
C ASP A 479 35.80 57.91 -14.79
N PRO A 480 35.23 58.19 -16.01
CA PRO A 480 33.94 58.81 -16.37
C PRO A 480 33.10 57.99 -17.42
N ALA A 481 31.91 58.51 -17.79
CA ALA A 481 30.80 57.90 -18.56
C ALA A 481 31.06 57.65 -20.09
N PRO A 482 30.14 57.05 -20.91
CA PRO A 482 28.79 57.60 -21.21
C PRO A 482 27.62 56.61 -21.54
N GLU A 483 26.40 57.21 -21.55
CA GLU A 483 25.19 56.90 -22.34
C GLU A 483 24.47 55.54 -22.15
N THR A 484 23.17 55.42 -21.85
CA THR A 484 21.92 56.10 -22.25
C THR A 484 20.89 55.75 -21.13
N GLY A 485 19.89 56.53 -20.72
CA GLY A 485 18.91 57.29 -21.47
C GLY A 485 17.51 56.79 -21.07
N ILE A 486 16.73 57.67 -20.40
CA ILE A 486 15.25 57.73 -20.31
C ILE A 486 14.60 57.17 -19.01
N PRO A 487 13.59 57.89 -18.43
CA PRO A 487 13.59 58.22 -17.02
C PRO A 487 12.39 57.68 -16.20
N ALA A 488 12.47 57.96 -14.89
CA ALA A 488 11.45 57.80 -13.87
C ALA A 488 10.43 58.96 -13.85
N GLU A 489 9.22 58.67 -13.35
CA GLU A 489 8.34 59.57 -12.59
C GLU A 489 7.26 58.67 -11.93
N GLY A 490 6.83 58.81 -10.68
CA GLY A 490 7.12 59.79 -9.64
C GLY A 490 6.61 59.23 -8.30
N ALA A 491 7.25 59.69 -7.23
CA ALA A 491 7.07 59.26 -5.85
C ALA A 491 5.87 59.94 -5.16
N SER A 492 5.39 59.31 -4.07
CA SER A 492 4.80 59.86 -2.83
C SER A 492 3.68 58.92 -2.34
N GLY A 493 3.51 58.55 -1.07
CA GLY A 493 4.17 58.90 0.18
C GLY A 493 3.49 58.12 1.33
N LEU A 494 4.18 58.05 2.47
CA LEU A 494 3.71 57.86 3.84
C LEU A 494 2.63 56.79 4.19
N ALA A 495 3.10 55.76 4.91
CA ALA A 495 2.72 55.37 6.29
C ALA A 495 1.27 54.90 6.61
N PRO A 496 1.10 54.10 7.69
CA PRO A 496 0.03 53.10 7.82
C PRO A 496 -1.15 53.62 8.65
N ASP A 497 -2.35 53.05 8.45
CA ASP A 497 -3.38 53.13 9.48
C ASP A 497 -4.24 51.87 9.56
N ALA A 498 -4.56 51.52 10.80
CA ALA A 498 -5.42 50.43 11.20
C ALA A 498 -6.88 50.90 11.23
N GLY A 499 -7.83 50.03 10.89
CA GLY A 499 -9.24 50.37 11.03
C GLY A 499 -10.18 49.25 10.61
N ALA A 500 -10.89 48.71 11.59
CA ALA A 500 -11.93 47.70 11.47
C ALA A 500 -13.29 48.29 11.05
N ALA A 501 -14.27 47.37 10.93
CA ALA A 501 -15.72 47.56 10.69
C ALA A 501 -16.13 47.61 9.20
N ALA A 502 -16.75 46.56 8.65
CA ALA A 502 -18.16 46.17 8.82
C ALA A 502 -19.12 47.15 8.12
N GLU A 503 -19.60 46.78 6.94
CA GLU A 503 -20.96 47.07 6.46
C GLU A 503 -21.26 46.31 5.16
N ASN A 504 -22.50 45.84 5.04
CA ASN A 504 -23.11 45.12 3.94
C ASN A 504 -24.61 45.49 4.00
N PRO A 505 -25.43 45.30 2.96
CA PRO A 505 -25.54 45.93 1.64
C PRO A 505 -26.84 46.82 1.57
N PRO A 506 -27.32 47.30 0.39
CA PRO A 506 -28.41 46.56 -0.29
C PRO A 506 -28.58 46.78 -1.83
N GLY A 507 -29.38 45.91 -2.48
CA GLY A 507 -30.10 46.16 -3.76
C GLY A 507 -29.72 45.23 -4.93
N ALA A 508 -30.39 44.09 -5.15
CA ALA A 508 -31.59 43.87 -6.01
C ALA A 508 -31.31 44.00 -7.54
N GLN A 509 -31.04 42.89 -8.26
CA GLN A 509 -31.96 42.04 -9.09
C GLN A 509 -32.34 42.65 -10.47
N PRO A 510 -32.86 41.88 -11.47
CA PRO A 510 -32.37 40.62 -12.09
C PRO A 510 -32.45 40.67 -13.64
N ALA A 511 -31.92 39.66 -14.36
CA ALA A 511 -32.34 39.38 -15.75
C ALA A 511 -32.08 37.91 -16.15
N THR A 512 -33.14 37.24 -16.57
CA THR A 512 -33.22 35.98 -17.35
C THR A 512 -34.19 36.25 -18.53
N PRO A 513 -34.48 35.29 -19.42
CA PRO A 513 -33.62 34.49 -20.30
C PRO A 513 -34.03 34.68 -21.78
N SER A 514 -33.29 34.12 -22.75
CA SER A 514 -33.77 34.02 -24.14
C SER A 514 -33.64 32.61 -24.70
N ALA A 515 -34.73 32.19 -25.33
CA ALA A 515 -35.04 30.89 -25.91
C ALA A 515 -34.65 30.78 -27.39
N GLY A 516 -34.81 29.57 -27.94
CA GLY A 516 -34.80 29.23 -29.36
C GLY A 516 -33.74 28.16 -29.66
N GLN A 517 -33.99 27.08 -30.39
CA GLN A 517 -35.14 26.60 -31.14
C GLN A 517 -34.79 25.16 -31.55
N GLN A 518 -35.75 24.25 -31.54
CA GLN A 518 -35.69 22.89 -32.10
C GLN A 518 -36.62 22.85 -33.32
N PRO A 519 -36.32 22.03 -34.34
CA PRO A 519 -37.35 21.18 -34.99
C PRO A 519 -36.84 19.73 -35.17
N ASP A 520 -37.63 18.68 -34.86
CA ASP A 520 -38.60 17.94 -35.72
C ASP A 520 -37.92 17.24 -36.92
N ALA A 521 -38.18 15.98 -37.33
CA ALA A 521 -39.16 14.94 -37.02
C ALA A 521 -38.70 13.58 -37.65
N ASP A 522 -39.58 12.57 -37.60
CA ASP A 522 -39.67 11.28 -38.34
C ASP A 522 -39.04 10.05 -37.67
N ALA A 523 -39.81 9.13 -37.03
CA ALA A 523 -40.80 8.18 -37.56
C ALA A 523 -40.19 7.09 -38.45
N ILE A 524 -40.18 5.83 -37.98
CA ILE A 524 -40.40 4.58 -38.75
C ILE A 524 -40.68 3.44 -37.75
N ASP A 525 -41.79 2.78 -38.06
CA ASP A 525 -42.39 1.54 -37.58
C ASP A 525 -41.73 0.35 -38.32
N ASP A 526 -41.41 -0.77 -37.66
CA ASP A 526 -41.95 -2.09 -38.03
C ASP A 526 -41.43 -3.22 -37.13
N SER A 527 -42.41 -3.98 -36.68
CA SER A 527 -42.46 -5.39 -36.29
C SER A 527 -41.52 -6.33 -37.06
N ASP A 528 -40.89 -7.28 -36.36
CA ASP A 528 -40.82 -8.67 -36.83
C ASP A 528 -40.39 -9.65 -35.72
N GLU A 529 -41.28 -10.60 -35.48
CA GLU A 529 -41.19 -11.77 -34.60
C GLU A 529 -40.52 -12.93 -35.38
N PRO A 530 -39.96 -13.95 -34.69
CA PRO A 530 -40.28 -15.29 -35.15
C PRO A 530 -40.59 -16.27 -34.02
N ASP A 531 -41.85 -16.68 -34.01
CA ASP A 531 -42.35 -18.06 -34.12
C ASP A 531 -41.54 -19.19 -33.43
N ALA A 532 -42.06 -19.64 -32.29
CA ALA A 532 -41.67 -20.87 -31.62
C ALA A 532 -42.69 -21.97 -31.95
N GLY A 533 -42.25 -23.02 -32.65
CA GLY A 533 -43.07 -24.17 -33.00
C GLY A 533 -43.50 -25.02 -31.79
N GLY A 534 -44.79 -25.39 -31.76
CA GLY A 534 -45.28 -26.66 -31.19
C GLY A 534 -44.79 -27.84 -32.05
N GLU A 535 -44.98 -29.12 -31.74
CA GLU A 535 -46.00 -29.87 -31.00
C GLU A 535 -45.33 -31.21 -30.62
N ASP A 536 -45.48 -31.70 -29.39
CA ASP A 536 -46.44 -32.73 -28.97
C ASP A 536 -45.86 -34.16 -29.00
N GLY A 537 -46.17 -34.96 -27.97
CA GLY A 537 -45.61 -36.31 -27.85
C GLY A 537 -45.62 -36.93 -26.45
N SER A 538 -46.82 -37.37 -26.05
CA SER A 538 -47.16 -38.26 -24.93
C SER A 538 -46.07 -39.23 -24.42
N GLY A 539 -46.09 -39.49 -23.09
CA GLY A 539 -46.13 -40.87 -22.62
C GLY A 539 -45.15 -41.30 -21.52
N ARG A 540 -45.77 -41.70 -20.39
CA ARG A 540 -45.35 -42.71 -19.40
C ARG A 540 -44.49 -42.31 -18.19
N SER A 541 -45.15 -42.58 -17.05
CA SER A 541 -44.73 -42.70 -15.65
C SER A 541 -43.74 -43.89 -15.41
N PRO A 542 -43.39 -44.30 -14.17
CA PRO A 542 -42.03 -44.24 -13.62
C PRO A 542 -41.45 -45.64 -13.28
N ALA A 543 -40.15 -45.74 -12.92
CA ALA A 543 -39.63 -46.64 -11.86
C ALA A 543 -38.10 -46.78 -11.88
N ARG A 544 -37.53 -46.67 -10.67
CA ARG A 544 -36.42 -47.42 -10.04
C ARG A 544 -35.31 -48.03 -10.91
N GLY A 545 -34.08 -47.64 -10.55
CA GLY A 545 -32.82 -48.37 -10.70
C GLY A 545 -31.78 -47.72 -9.81
#